data_AF-A0A6G4WVH0-F1
#
_entry.id   AF-A0A6G4WVH0-F1
#
_cell.length_a   1.000
_cell.length_b   1.000
_cell.length_c   1.000
_cell.angle_alpha   90.00
_cell.angle_beta   90.00
_cell.angle_gamma   90.00
#
_symmetry.space_group_name_H-M   'P 1'
#
loop_
_entity.id
_entity.type
_entity.pdbx_description
1 polymer ?
#
loop_
_entity_poly.entity_id
_entity_poly.type
_entity_poly.pdbx_seq_one_letter_code
_entity_poly.pdbx_strand_id
1 'polypeptide(L)' 'MPDAPKTQHRSVRISDDDWRDLLAAAQAQGSDRGTVIKELIAWYLHRPGATRPQRPAPTAWQSTDSTKET' A
#
# COMPACT_ATOMS: atom_id res chain seq x y z
N MET A 1 -26.57 5.63 -18.73
CA MET A 1 -26.35 6.14 -17.36
C MET A 1 -25.19 7.12 -17.45
N PRO A 2 -25.39 8.42 -17.17
CA PRO A 2 -24.33 9.41 -17.26
C PRO A 2 -23.33 9.22 -16.11
N ASP A 3 -22.06 9.52 -16.39
CA ASP A 3 -20.88 9.24 -15.57
C ASP A 3 -21.09 9.42 -14.06
N ALA A 4 -21.12 8.30 -13.33
CA ALA A 4 -21.12 8.36 -11.87
C ALA A 4 -19.84 9.11 -11.41
N PRO A 5 -19.95 10.07 -10.48
CA PRO A 5 -18.79 10.83 -10.03
C PRO A 5 -17.76 9.88 -9.44
N LYS A 6 -16.55 9.88 -10.03
CA LYS A 6 -15.40 9.16 -9.49
C LYS A 6 -15.21 9.58 -8.03
N THR A 7 -14.91 8.62 -7.15
CA THR A 7 -14.69 8.85 -5.72
C THR A 7 -13.80 10.08 -5.51
N GLN A 8 -14.21 11.00 -4.63
CA GLN A 8 -13.48 12.23 -4.35
C GLN A 8 -12.03 11.91 -3.93
N HIS A 9 -11.06 12.53 -4.60
CA HIS A 9 -9.65 12.38 -4.26
C HIS A 9 -9.36 12.93 -2.86
N ARG A 10 -8.60 12.18 -2.07
CA ARG A 10 -8.09 12.57 -0.75
C ARG A 10 -6.57 12.47 -0.77
N SER A 11 -5.87 13.55 -0.45
CA SER A 11 -4.41 13.58 -0.41
C SER A 11 -3.88 13.28 1.00
N VAL A 12 -2.82 12.49 1.06
CA VAL A 12 -2.03 12.21 2.27
C VAL A 12 -0.58 12.54 1.93
N ARG A 13 0.16 13.14 2.86
CA ARG A 13 1.59 13.39 2.70
C ARG A 13 2.37 12.17 3.19
N ILE A 14 3.21 11.62 2.32
CA ILE A 14 4.02 10.42 2.55
C ILE A 14 5.42 10.74 1.99
N SER A 15 6.48 10.23 2.61
CA SER A 15 7.84 10.39 2.07
C SER A 15 7.97 9.67 0.73
N ASP A 16 8.87 10.14 -0.13
CA ASP A 16 9.11 9.48 -1.43
C ASP A 16 9.63 8.05 -1.24
N ASP A 17 10.44 7.82 -0.20
CA ASP A 17 10.96 6.50 0.16
C ASP A 17 9.83 5.54 0.55
N ASP A 18 8.97 5.94 1.50
CA ASP A 18 7.84 5.10 1.91
C ASP A 18 6.87 4.85 0.74
N TRP A 19 6.69 5.84 -0.14
CA TRP A 19 5.79 5.73 -1.28
C TRP A 19 6.30 4.77 -2.37
N ARG A 20 7.63 4.71 -2.55
CA ARG A 20 8.32 3.75 -3.40
C ARG A 20 8.27 2.35 -2.78
N ASP A 21 8.61 2.23 -1.50
CA ASP A 21 8.70 0.95 -0.82
C ASP A 21 7.32 0.28 -0.71
N LEU A 22 6.26 1.08 -0.47
CA LEU A 22 4.87 0.59 -0.52
C LEU A 22 4.49 0.06 -1.91
N LEU A 23 4.98 0.66 -2.99
CA LEU A 23 4.72 0.16 -4.35
C LEU A 23 5.35 -1.22 -4.54
N ALA A 24 6.62 -1.37 -4.20
CA ALA A 24 7.33 -2.65 -4.32
C ALA A 24 6.65 -3.74 -3.48
N ALA A 25 6.30 -3.41 -2.24
CA ALA A 25 5.64 -4.33 -1.33
C ALA A 25 4.26 -4.78 -1.83
N ALA A 26 3.45 -3.85 -2.36
CA ALA A 26 2.13 -4.15 -2.92
C ALA A 26 2.24 -5.02 -4.18
N GLN A 27 3.20 -4.72 -5.06
CA GLN A 27 3.43 -5.49 -6.29
C GLN A 27 3.90 -6.92 -5.99
N ALA A 28 4.74 -7.12 -4.98
CA ALA A 28 5.16 -8.45 -4.53
C ALA A 28 3.98 -9.32 -4.05
N GLN A 29 2.87 -8.70 -3.64
CA GLN A 29 1.63 -9.37 -3.25
C GLN A 29 0.57 -9.38 -4.37
N GLY A 30 0.91 -8.93 -5.59
CA GLY A 30 -0.02 -8.89 -6.72
C GLY A 30 -1.08 -7.78 -6.63
N SER A 31 -0.83 -6.72 -5.84
CA SER A 31 -1.75 -5.61 -5.59
C SER A 31 -1.13 -4.26 -5.99
N ASP A 32 -1.85 -3.17 -5.70
CA ASP A 32 -1.38 -1.80 -5.88
C ASP A 32 -1.54 -0.97 -4.58
N ARG A 33 -0.81 0.15 -4.50
CA ARG A 33 -0.80 1.02 -3.32
C ARG A 33 -2.19 1.48 -2.89
N GLY A 34 -3.03 1.86 -3.87
CA GLY A 34 -4.37 2.36 -3.60
C GLY A 34 -5.29 1.28 -3.03
N THR A 35 -5.18 0.05 -3.53
CA THR A 35 -5.92 -1.10 -2.98
C THR A 35 -5.47 -1.39 -1.55
N VAL A 36 -4.17 -1.47 -1.28
CA VAL A 36 -3.63 -1.71 0.08
C VAL A 36 -4.08 -0.62 1.07
N ILE A 37 -4.04 0.66 0.68
CA ILE A 37 -4.49 1.78 1.53
C ILE A 37 -5.99 1.69 1.81
N LYS A 38 -6.82 1.35 0.82
CA LYS A 38 -8.27 1.18 1.01
C LYS A 38 -8.59 0.02 1.94
N GLU A 39 -7.92 -1.11 1.79
CA GLU A 39 -8.06 -2.27 2.66
C GLU A 39 -7.63 -1.95 4.09
N LEU A 40 -6.51 -1.25 4.26
CA LEU A 40 -6.05 -0.77 5.57
C LEU A 40 -7.10 0.13 6.23
N ILE A 41 -7.66 1.10 5.50
CA ILE A 41 -8.71 1.99 6.01
C ILE A 41 -9.96 1.20 6.39
N ALA A 42 -10.40 0.26 5.53
CA ALA A 42 -11.59 -0.54 5.79
C ALA A 42 -11.42 -1.42 7.04
N TRP A 43 -10.25 -2.04 7.20
CA TRP A 43 -9.88 -2.82 8.38
C TRP A 43 -9.80 -1.95 9.63
N TYR A 44 -9.11 -0.80 9.57
CA TYR A 44 -8.95 0.13 10.69
C TYR A 44 -10.31 0.61 11.23
N LEU A 45 -11.26 0.88 10.34
CA LEU A 45 -12.63 1.30 10.69
C LEU A 45 -13.57 0.14 11.05
N HIS A 46 -13.08 -1.12 11.08
CA HIS A 46 -13.88 -2.32 11.34
C HIS A 46 -15.13 -2.43 10.45
N ARG A 47 -14.98 -2.12 9.15
CA ARG A 47 -16.10 -2.21 8.21
C ARG A 47 -16.54 -3.68 8.03
N PRO A 48 -17.84 -3.96 7.83
CA PRO A 48 -18.32 -5.31 7.55
C PRO A 48 -17.59 -5.91 6.33
N GLY A 49 -17.03 -7.11 6.50
CA GLY A 49 -16.29 -7.80 5.44
C GLY A 49 -14.85 -7.33 5.21
N ALA A 50 -14.37 -6.33 5.97
CA ALA A 50 -12.98 -5.90 5.88
C ALA A 50 -12.04 -6.98 6.42
N THR A 51 -11.06 -7.37 5.61
CA THR A 51 -10.01 -8.31 6.01
C THR A 51 -8.76 -7.54 6.39
N ARG A 52 -8.05 -8.01 7.42
CA ARG A 52 -6.75 -7.45 7.79
C ARG A 52 -5.75 -7.69 6.65
N PRO A 53 -5.18 -6.64 6.02
CA PRO A 53 -4.21 -6.84 4.97
C PRO A 53 -2.99 -7.60 5.51
N GLN A 54 -2.51 -8.58 4.74
CA GLN A 54 -1.36 -9.39 5.14
C GLN A 54 -0.10 -8.53 5.02
N ARG A 55 0.73 -8.52 6.07
CA ARG A 55 1.98 -7.75 6.03
C ARG A 55 2.97 -8.45 5.08
N PRO A 56 3.55 -7.71 4.12
CA PRO A 56 4.59 -8.27 3.24
C PRO A 56 5.85 -8.62 4.04
N ALA A 57 6.61 -9.60 3.56
CA ALA A 57 7.92 -9.90 4.11
C ALA A 57 8.86 -8.67 3.95
N PRO A 58 9.78 -8.41 4.89
CA PRO A 58 10.71 -7.27 4.77
C PRO A 58 11.51 -7.28 3.47
N THR A 59 11.89 -8.47 3.00
CA THR A 59 12.61 -8.69 1.74
C THR A 59 11.82 -8.31 0.48
N ALA A 60 10.51 -8.05 0.61
CA ALA A 60 9.66 -7.70 -0.53
C ALA A 60 9.84 -6.25 -1.00
N TRP A 61 10.44 -5.38 -0.19
CA TRP A 61 10.64 -3.96 -0.51
C TRP A 61 11.95 -3.38 0.02
N GLN A 62 12.58 -4.01 1.01
CA GLN A 62 13.93 -3.63 1.41
C GLN A 62 14.89 -3.97 0.27
N SER A 63 15.44 -2.94 -0.36
CA SER A 63 16.57 -3.12 -1.26
C SER A 63 17.75 -3.63 -0.43
N THR A 64 18.39 -4.71 -0.88
CA THR A 64 19.62 -5.24 -0.30
C THR A 64 20.77 -4.27 -0.58
N ASP A 65 20.77 -3.09 0.04
CA ASP A 65 21.91 -2.16 0.01
C ASP A 65 22.79 -2.30 1.28
N SER A 66 22.53 -3.32 2.11
CA SER A 66 23.45 -3.73 3.18
C SER A 66 24.58 -4.62 2.64
N THR A 67 25.28 -4.17 1.60
CA THR A 67 26.59 -4.73 1.22
C THR A 67 27.51 -3.61 0.78
N LYS A 68 28.13 -2.95 1.75
CA LYS A 68 29.54 -2.54 1.69
C LYS A 68 30.08 -2.45 3.12
N GLU A 69 30.46 -3.60 3.64
CA GLU A 69 31.54 -3.74 4.63
C GLU A 69 32.81 -4.02 3.82
N THR A 70 33.78 -3.10 3.84
CA THR A 70 35.26 -3.28 3.81
C THR A 70 35.90 -1.90 3.76
#